data_AF-A0A946KDU1-F1
#
_entry.id   AF-A0A946KDU1-F1
#
_cell.length_a   1.000
_cell.length_b   1.000
_cell.length_c   1.000
_cell.angle_alpha   90.00
_cell.angle_beta   90.00
_cell.angle_gamma   90.00
#
_symmetry.space_group_name_H-M   'P 1'
#
loop_
_entity.id
_entity.type
_entity.pdbx_description
1 polymer ?
#
loop_
_entity_poly.entity_id
_entity_poly.type
_entity_poly.pdbx_seq_one_letter_code
_entity_poly.pdbx_strand_id
1 'polypeptide(L)'
;MRIILVLVVLYSSFLVTPFTRCVKAEDWPQWQGPNRDGIWHEEGIIESIPADGPPVLWRVPLAGGYSGPAVVGERLYVADYMKRDGDLDNNPNNRSLLSGKERVLCFDTTTGKEIWTYEYDCPYSISYAAGPRCTPTVSDGRVYALGSEGNFLCLDASDGHLLWQKDFKEAYSAKTPIWGFCGHPLVFDDLVICVVGG
;
A
#
# COMPACT_ATOMS: atom_id res chain seq x y z
N MET A 1 80.94 -21.97 -18.01
CA MET A 1 80.03 -20.93 -17.49
C MET A 1 78.61 -21.47 -17.63
N ARG A 2 78.00 -21.99 -16.55
CA ARG A 2 76.65 -22.58 -16.56
C ARG A 2 75.67 -21.52 -16.07
N ILE A 3 74.71 -21.14 -16.90
CA ILE A 3 73.63 -20.20 -16.56
C ILE A 3 72.43 -21.03 -16.10
N ILE A 4 71.97 -20.82 -14.87
CA ILE A 4 70.75 -21.41 -14.32
C ILE A 4 69.64 -20.37 -14.47
N LEU A 5 68.59 -20.68 -15.23
CA LEU A 5 67.36 -19.90 -15.26
C LEU A 5 66.42 -20.38 -14.14
N VAL A 6 66.01 -19.45 -13.27
CA VAL A 6 64.97 -19.68 -12.27
C VAL A 6 63.66 -19.10 -12.82
N LEU A 7 62.69 -19.96 -13.06
CA LEU A 7 61.32 -19.57 -13.42
C LEU A 7 60.52 -19.37 -12.13
N VAL A 8 60.04 -18.15 -11.88
CA VAL A 8 59.10 -17.86 -10.77
C VAL A 8 57.69 -17.91 -11.35
N VAL A 9 56.91 -18.92 -10.94
CA VAL A 9 55.48 -19.02 -11.27
C VAL A 9 54.69 -18.35 -10.14
N LEU A 10 54.12 -17.19 -10.40
CA LEU A 10 53.22 -16.51 -9.48
C LEU A 10 51.81 -17.09 -9.63
N TYR A 11 51.32 -17.82 -8.63
CA TYR A 11 49.92 -18.22 -8.55
C TYR A 11 49.08 -16.99 -8.16
N SER A 12 48.28 -16.47 -9.09
CA SER A 12 47.27 -15.47 -8.79
C SER A 12 46.04 -16.18 -8.20
N SER A 13 45.89 -16.11 -6.88
CA SER A 13 44.70 -16.58 -6.18
C SER A 13 43.54 -15.62 -6.47
N PHE A 14 42.67 -15.96 -7.43
CA PHE A 14 41.39 -15.27 -7.61
C PHE A 14 40.49 -15.59 -6.41
N LEU A 15 40.38 -14.65 -5.46
CA LEU A 15 39.36 -14.65 -4.43
C LEU A 15 38.00 -14.46 -5.10
N VAL A 16 37.27 -15.55 -5.32
CA VAL A 16 35.86 -15.52 -5.72
C VAL A 16 35.08 -14.99 -4.51
N THR A 17 34.81 -13.69 -4.51
CA THR A 17 33.92 -13.08 -3.51
C THR A 17 32.49 -13.52 -3.85
N PRO A 18 31.79 -14.26 -2.98
CA PRO A 18 30.40 -14.61 -3.24
C PRO A 18 29.60 -13.30 -3.29
N PHE A 19 29.10 -12.96 -4.49
CA PHE A 19 28.08 -11.93 -4.63
C PHE A 19 26.79 -12.47 -4.04
N THR A 20 26.50 -12.12 -2.79
CA THR A 20 25.18 -12.32 -2.21
C THR A 20 24.21 -11.43 -2.98
N ARG A 21 23.46 -12.00 -3.93
CA ARG A 21 22.32 -11.30 -4.53
C ARG A 21 21.31 -11.08 -3.41
N CYS A 22 21.16 -9.83 -2.99
CA CYS A 22 20.00 -9.43 -2.22
C CYS A 22 18.80 -9.49 -3.18
N VAL A 23 17.94 -10.50 -3.01
CA VAL A 23 16.68 -10.57 -3.73
C VAL A 23 15.81 -9.46 -3.14
N LYS A 24 15.52 -8.43 -3.93
CA LYS A 24 14.50 -7.44 -3.57
C LYS A 24 13.17 -7.97 -4.08
N ALA A 25 12.19 -8.03 -3.18
CA ALA A 25 10.81 -8.27 -3.57
C ALA A 25 10.35 -7.18 -4.54
N GLU A 26 9.45 -7.55 -5.44
CA GLU A 26 8.78 -6.66 -6.38
C GLU A 26 7.81 -5.75 -5.62
N ASP A 27 7.75 -4.49 -6.03
CA ASP A 27 6.78 -3.53 -5.50
C ASP A 27 5.35 -3.90 -5.94
N TRP A 28 4.39 -3.66 -5.06
CA TRP A 28 2.95 -3.75 -5.34
C TRP A 28 2.29 -2.38 -5.12
N PRO A 29 2.55 -1.38 -5.98
CA PRO A 29 2.28 0.03 -5.68
C PRO A 29 0.81 0.43 -5.76
N GLN A 30 -0.06 -0.39 -6.36
CA GLN A 30 -1.44 -0.03 -6.69
C GLN A 30 -2.35 -1.28 -6.74
N TRP A 31 -3.66 -1.05 -6.88
CA TRP A 31 -4.63 -2.12 -7.11
C TRP A 31 -4.23 -2.99 -8.31
N GLN A 32 -4.25 -4.31 -8.12
CA GLN A 32 -3.81 -5.31 -9.11
C GLN A 32 -2.33 -5.24 -9.51
N GLY A 33 -1.48 -4.59 -8.71
CA GLY A 33 -0.03 -4.66 -8.86
C GLY A 33 0.54 -3.70 -9.92
N PRO A 34 1.86 -3.77 -10.20
CA PRO A 34 2.53 -2.82 -11.08
C PRO A 34 1.96 -2.83 -12.51
N ASN A 35 1.58 -4.02 -13.01
CA ASN A 35 1.03 -4.22 -14.35
C ASN A 35 -0.51 -4.19 -14.42
N ARG A 36 -1.20 -4.07 -13.27
CA ARG A 36 -2.67 -4.07 -13.16
C ARG A 36 -3.32 -5.34 -13.72
N ASP A 37 -2.61 -6.45 -13.61
CA ASP A 37 -3.03 -7.79 -14.04
C ASP A 37 -3.38 -8.71 -12.87
N GLY A 38 -3.08 -8.28 -11.63
CA GLY A 38 -3.27 -9.09 -10.43
C GLY A 38 -2.30 -10.28 -10.35
N ILE A 39 -1.19 -10.22 -11.09
CA ILE A 39 -0.19 -11.28 -11.14
C ILE A 39 1.05 -10.82 -10.37
N TRP A 40 1.56 -11.72 -9.54
CA TRP A 40 2.87 -11.57 -8.90
C TRP A 40 3.92 -12.27 -9.76
N HIS A 41 4.98 -11.55 -10.13
CA HIS A 41 5.94 -11.99 -11.14
C HIS A 41 7.26 -12.50 -10.54
N GLU A 42 7.36 -12.63 -9.22
CA GLU A 42 8.56 -13.17 -8.58
C GLU A 42 8.63 -14.70 -8.59
N GLU A 43 9.86 -15.19 -8.48
CA GLU A 43 10.21 -16.59 -8.31
C GLU A 43 10.46 -16.92 -6.82
N GLY A 44 10.67 -18.20 -6.48
CA GLY A 44 10.99 -18.60 -5.10
C GLY A 44 9.77 -18.72 -4.18
N ILE A 45 8.59 -18.77 -4.78
CA ILE A 45 7.31 -18.94 -4.10
C ILE A 45 7.19 -20.39 -3.61
N ILE A 46 6.53 -20.59 -2.46
CA ILE A 46 6.27 -21.95 -1.98
C ILE A 46 5.26 -22.65 -2.92
N GLU A 47 5.56 -23.88 -3.33
CA GLU A 47 4.65 -24.68 -4.17
C GLU A 47 3.45 -25.24 -3.39
N SER A 48 3.57 -25.29 -2.05
CA SER A 48 2.50 -25.72 -1.15
C SER A 48 2.58 -24.97 0.17
N ILE A 49 1.41 -24.68 0.74
CA ILE A 49 1.29 -24.09 2.07
C ILE A 49 1.63 -25.19 3.10
N PRO A 50 2.57 -24.97 4.04
CA PRO A 50 2.86 -25.92 5.10
C PRO A 50 1.60 -26.27 5.91
N ALA A 51 1.55 -27.49 6.47
CA ALA A 51 0.39 -27.93 7.28
C ALA A 51 0.11 -27.01 8.47
N ASP A 52 1.16 -26.46 9.09
CA ASP A 52 1.06 -25.50 10.20
C ASP A 52 0.95 -24.03 9.73
N GLY A 53 0.84 -23.81 8.42
CA GLY A 53 0.81 -22.49 7.79
C GLY A 53 2.19 -21.86 7.55
N PRO A 54 2.27 -20.76 6.78
CA PRO A 54 3.50 -20.00 6.63
C PRO A 54 3.89 -19.32 7.96
N PRO A 55 5.19 -19.13 8.22
CA PRO A 55 5.63 -18.42 9.42
C PRO A 55 5.08 -16.99 9.42
N VAL A 56 4.54 -16.56 10.55
CA VAL A 56 4.07 -15.19 10.72
C VAL A 56 5.26 -14.31 11.09
N LEU A 57 5.62 -13.39 10.21
CA LEU A 57 6.74 -12.47 10.46
C LEU A 57 6.37 -11.38 11.47
N TRP A 58 5.19 -10.76 11.31
CA TRP A 58 4.66 -9.74 12.22
C TRP A 58 3.14 -9.60 12.07
N ARG A 59 2.51 -8.91 13.02
CA ARG A 59 1.09 -8.53 12.97
C ARG A 59 0.92 -7.14 13.57
N VAL A 60 0.03 -6.35 12.98
CA VAL A 60 -0.41 -5.05 13.51
C VAL A 60 -1.93 -5.01 13.58
N PRO A 61 -2.52 -4.38 14.61
CA PRO A 61 -3.95 -4.12 14.62
C PRO A 61 -4.30 -3.01 13.61
N LEU A 62 -5.32 -3.26 12.80
CA LEU A 62 -5.97 -2.24 11.96
C LEU A 62 -7.40 -2.02 12.44
N ALA A 63 -7.93 -0.83 12.19
CA ALA A 63 -9.35 -0.55 12.35
C ALA A 63 -10.15 -1.13 11.18
N GLY A 64 -11.44 -0.78 11.07
CA GLY A 64 -12.29 -1.34 10.01
C GLY A 64 -11.92 -0.83 8.63
N GLY A 65 -12.08 -1.64 7.59
CA GLY A 65 -11.82 -1.22 6.21
C GLY A 65 -11.87 -2.37 5.22
N TYR A 66 -11.90 -2.02 3.94
CA TYR A 66 -11.78 -2.94 2.81
C TYR A 66 -10.54 -2.63 1.94
N SER A 67 -9.75 -1.62 2.33
CA SER A 67 -8.52 -1.24 1.64
C SER A 67 -7.57 -2.43 1.56
N GLY A 68 -7.11 -2.75 0.35
CA GLY A 68 -5.91 -3.56 0.19
C GLY A 68 -4.65 -2.78 0.59
N PRO A 69 -3.55 -3.46 0.90
CA PRO A 69 -2.26 -2.82 1.08
C PRO A 69 -1.62 -2.49 -0.28
N ALA A 70 -0.81 -1.44 -0.32
CA ALA A 70 0.17 -1.19 -1.36
C ALA A 70 1.58 -1.28 -0.74
N VAL A 71 2.55 -1.83 -1.46
CA VAL A 71 3.92 -2.02 -0.99
C VAL A 71 4.90 -1.39 -1.98
N VAL A 72 5.77 -0.52 -1.50
CA VAL A 72 6.87 0.07 -2.30
C VAL A 72 8.13 0.11 -1.44
N GLY A 73 9.17 -0.61 -1.88
CA GLY A 73 10.38 -0.84 -1.10
C GLY A 73 10.07 -1.46 0.25
N GLU A 74 10.57 -0.84 1.32
CA GLU A 74 10.38 -1.32 2.70
C GLU A 74 9.13 -0.74 3.37
N ARG A 75 8.17 -0.23 2.59
CA ARG A 75 6.99 0.46 3.10
C ARG A 75 5.70 -0.17 2.62
N LEU A 76 4.79 -0.43 3.56
CA LEU A 76 3.42 -0.84 3.33
C LEU A 76 2.49 0.32 3.65
N TYR A 77 1.53 0.58 2.76
CA TYR A 77 0.51 1.62 2.89
C TYR A 77 -0.87 0.98 2.90
N VAL A 78 -1.73 1.36 3.84
CA VAL A 78 -3.10 0.84 3.95
C VAL A 78 -4.00 1.90 4.57
N ALA A 79 -5.28 1.88 4.23
CA ALA A 79 -6.27 2.78 4.82
C ALA A 79 -7.25 2.03 5.71
N ASP A 80 -7.66 2.65 6.83
CA ASP A 80 -8.69 2.12 7.72
C ASP A 80 -9.58 3.23 8.30
N TYR A 81 -10.60 2.82 9.06
CA TYR A 81 -11.58 3.69 9.70
C TYR A 81 -11.73 3.37 11.19
N MET A 82 -11.32 4.33 12.00
CA MET A 82 -11.52 4.32 13.45
C MET A 82 -12.90 4.86 13.80
N LYS A 83 -13.87 3.96 13.97
CA LYS A 83 -15.21 4.29 14.46
C LYS A 83 -15.15 4.86 15.88
N ARG A 84 -15.80 5.99 16.10
CA ARG A 84 -16.00 6.63 17.41
C ARG A 84 -17.39 6.38 17.96
N ASP A 85 -18.42 6.56 17.14
CA ASP A 85 -19.83 6.41 17.54
C ASP A 85 -20.70 5.95 16.35
N GLY A 86 -21.90 5.46 16.66
CA GLY A 86 -22.88 4.95 15.71
C GLY A 86 -22.83 3.43 15.54
N ASP A 87 -23.96 2.87 15.10
CA ASP A 87 -24.13 1.43 14.89
C ASP A 87 -23.76 1.04 13.45
N LEU A 88 -22.91 0.03 13.34
CA LEU A 88 -22.57 -0.58 12.05
C LEU A 88 -23.71 -1.50 11.64
N ASP A 89 -24.37 -1.19 10.53
CA ASP A 89 -25.39 -2.02 9.89
C ASP A 89 -24.97 -2.33 8.45
N ASN A 90 -24.76 -3.61 8.16
CA ASN A 90 -24.34 -4.10 6.84
C ASN A 90 -25.56 -4.37 5.93
N ASN A 91 -26.52 -3.45 5.94
CA ASN A 91 -27.72 -3.52 5.12
C ASN A 91 -27.49 -2.81 3.77
N PRO A 92 -27.60 -3.51 2.63
CA PRO A 92 -27.34 -2.92 1.31
C PRO A 92 -28.29 -1.77 0.92
N ASN A 93 -29.45 -1.68 1.59
CA ASN A 93 -30.50 -0.71 1.29
C ASN A 93 -30.56 0.45 2.29
N ASN A 94 -29.68 0.48 3.30
CA ASN A 94 -29.66 1.53 4.31
C ASN A 94 -28.25 2.08 4.51
N ARG A 95 -28.15 3.37 4.88
CA ARG A 95 -26.89 4.01 5.23
C ARG A 95 -26.74 3.96 6.75
N SER A 96 -25.59 3.51 7.24
CA SER A 96 -25.18 3.72 8.63
C SER A 96 -24.71 5.17 8.79
N LEU A 97 -25.04 5.76 9.94
CA LEU A 97 -24.53 7.06 10.36
C LEU A 97 -23.48 6.84 11.42
N LEU A 98 -22.21 7.01 11.06
CA LEU A 98 -21.10 6.83 11.98
C LEU A 98 -20.34 8.14 12.15
N SER A 99 -19.76 8.33 13.32
CA SER A 99 -18.67 9.29 13.50
C SER A 99 -17.36 8.55 13.73
N GLY A 100 -16.26 9.11 13.26
CA GLY A 100 -14.97 8.45 13.31
C GLY A 100 -13.92 9.19 12.49
N LYS A 101 -12.76 8.55 12.35
CA LYS A 101 -11.65 9.07 11.56
C LYS A 101 -11.26 8.04 10.51
N GLU A 102 -11.04 8.50 9.29
CA GLU A 102 -10.30 7.69 8.33
C GLU A 102 -8.80 7.94 8.51
N ARG A 103 -8.00 6.90 8.27
CA ARG A 103 -6.55 6.95 8.38
C ARG A 103 -5.90 6.35 7.14
N VAL A 104 -4.75 6.90 6.76
CA VAL A 104 -3.77 6.27 5.88
C VAL A 104 -2.55 5.99 6.73
N LEU A 105 -2.17 4.73 6.81
CA LEU A 105 -1.08 4.25 7.66
C LEU A 105 0.08 3.77 6.80
N CYS A 106 1.30 3.98 7.29
CA CYS A 106 2.52 3.45 6.71
C CYS A 106 3.27 2.60 7.72
N PHE A 107 3.65 1.38 7.32
CA PHE A 107 4.40 0.44 8.13
C PHE A 107 5.69 0.02 7.44
N ASP A 108 6.70 -0.28 8.25
CA ASP A 108 7.91 -0.96 7.82
C ASP A 108 7.59 -2.43 7.48
N THR A 109 7.89 -2.88 6.27
CA THR A 109 7.52 -4.23 5.80
C THR A 109 8.30 -5.36 6.47
N THR A 110 9.45 -5.05 7.08
CA THR A 110 10.31 -6.04 7.74
C THR A 110 9.87 -6.28 9.18
N THR A 111 9.51 -5.21 9.88
CA THR A 111 9.24 -5.23 11.33
C THR A 111 7.77 -5.07 11.67
N GLY A 112 6.95 -4.57 10.74
CA GLY A 112 5.57 -4.16 11.00
C GLY A 112 5.46 -2.89 11.84
N LYS A 113 6.56 -2.18 12.11
CA LYS A 113 6.52 -0.95 12.90
C LYS A 113 5.82 0.16 12.11
N GLU A 114 4.88 0.86 12.74
CA GLU A 114 4.30 2.08 12.16
C GLU A 114 5.39 3.15 11.96
N ILE A 115 5.47 3.68 10.75
CA ILE A 115 6.37 4.76 10.37
C ILE A 115 5.65 6.10 10.52
N TRP A 116 4.44 6.20 9.96
CA TRP A 116 3.59 7.37 10.05
C TRP A 116 2.11 7.00 9.89
N THR A 117 1.25 7.87 10.37
CA THR A 117 -0.21 7.84 10.16
C THR A 117 -0.69 9.24 9.82
N TYR A 118 -1.46 9.36 8.74
CA TYR A 118 -2.26 10.54 8.44
C TYR A 118 -3.72 10.23 8.76
N GLU A 119 -4.39 11.07 9.55
CA GLU A 119 -5.77 10.85 9.95
C GLU A 119 -6.60 12.13 9.89
N TYR A 120 -7.90 11.98 9.61
CA TYR A 120 -8.83 13.09 9.52
C TYR A 120 -10.23 12.65 9.97
N ASP A 121 -11.00 13.58 10.56
CA ASP A 121 -12.40 13.31 10.92
C ASP A 121 -13.21 13.08 9.64
N CYS A 122 -13.93 11.95 9.60
CA CYS A 122 -14.70 11.53 8.45
C CYS A 122 -16.02 10.90 8.91
N PRO A 123 -17.09 11.70 9.12
CA PRO A 123 -18.40 11.14 9.42
C PRO A 123 -18.93 10.39 8.20
N TYR A 124 -19.44 9.19 8.43
CA TYR A 124 -20.00 8.34 7.37
C TYR A 124 -21.52 8.45 7.30
N SER A 125 -22.01 8.51 6.07
CA SER A 125 -23.39 8.23 5.71
C SER A 125 -23.41 7.25 4.54
N ILE A 126 -22.99 6.01 4.76
CA ILE A 126 -22.88 4.96 3.72
C ILE A 126 -23.36 3.61 4.25
N SER A 127 -23.70 2.70 3.34
CA SER A 127 -23.94 1.28 3.61
C SER A 127 -22.60 0.54 3.69
N TYR A 128 -22.56 -0.58 4.42
CA TYR A 128 -21.33 -1.35 4.68
C TYR A 128 -20.21 -0.45 5.20
N ALA A 129 -20.50 0.33 6.23
CA ALA A 129 -19.70 1.46 6.68
C ALA A 129 -18.41 1.08 7.45
N ALA A 130 -17.81 -0.08 7.15
CA ALA A 130 -16.67 -0.60 7.88
C ALA A 130 -15.39 0.25 7.70
N GLY A 131 -15.20 0.89 6.55
CA GLY A 131 -14.06 1.79 6.30
C GLY A 131 -13.69 1.99 4.83
N PRO A 132 -12.57 2.65 4.52
CA PRO A 132 -12.11 2.92 3.15
C PRO A 132 -11.94 1.64 2.33
N ARG A 133 -12.13 1.75 1.02
CA ARG A 133 -12.22 0.61 0.09
C ARG A 133 -11.12 0.58 -0.96
N CYS A 134 -10.52 1.73 -1.24
CA CYS A 134 -9.49 1.84 -2.25
C CYS A 134 -8.13 1.47 -1.65
N THR A 135 -7.42 0.53 -2.27
CA THR A 135 -5.97 0.41 -2.10
C THR A 135 -5.29 1.75 -2.46
N PRO A 136 -4.43 2.30 -1.59
CA PRO A 136 -3.62 3.47 -1.93
C PRO A 136 -2.78 3.22 -3.18
N THR A 137 -2.56 4.26 -3.99
CA THR A 137 -1.65 4.20 -5.14
C THR A 137 -0.39 4.97 -4.83
N VAL A 138 0.76 4.34 -4.97
CA VAL A 138 2.07 4.93 -4.66
C VAL A 138 2.84 5.16 -5.95
N SER A 139 3.28 6.39 -6.20
CA SER A 139 4.04 6.74 -7.39
C SER A 139 4.83 8.03 -7.14
N ASP A 140 6.08 8.06 -7.60
CA ASP A 140 6.96 9.24 -7.56
C ASP A 140 7.05 9.92 -6.18
N GLY A 141 7.22 9.11 -5.13
CA GLY A 141 7.33 9.59 -3.75
C GLY A 141 6.02 10.11 -3.16
N ARG A 142 4.87 9.82 -3.77
CA ARG A 142 3.54 10.24 -3.32
C ARG A 142 2.63 9.05 -3.09
N VAL A 143 1.71 9.21 -2.14
CA VAL A 143 0.63 8.27 -1.84
C VAL A 143 -0.70 8.93 -2.16
N TYR A 144 -1.43 8.37 -3.11
CA TYR A 144 -2.77 8.79 -3.49
C TYR A 144 -3.80 7.87 -2.83
N ALA A 145 -4.61 8.42 -1.93
CA ALA A 145 -5.60 7.67 -1.18
C ALA A 145 -6.99 8.30 -1.36
N LEU A 146 -8.00 7.46 -1.61
CA LEU A 146 -9.38 7.88 -1.74
C LEU A 146 -10.22 7.27 -0.62
N GLY A 147 -10.74 8.14 0.25
CA GLY A 147 -11.64 7.77 1.33
C GLY A 147 -13.06 7.43 0.90
N SER A 148 -13.82 6.79 1.78
CA SER A 148 -15.18 6.31 1.49
C SER A 148 -16.17 7.43 1.18
N GLU A 149 -15.93 8.62 1.74
CA GLU A 149 -16.78 9.81 1.60
C GLU A 149 -16.29 10.79 0.52
N GLY A 150 -15.27 10.41 -0.27
CA GLY A 150 -14.79 11.21 -1.39
C GLY A 150 -13.65 12.16 -1.06
N ASN A 151 -13.01 11.96 0.09
CA ASN A 151 -11.80 12.67 0.48
C ASN A 151 -10.62 12.07 -0.30
N PHE A 152 -10.16 12.78 -1.33
CA PHE A 152 -9.04 12.37 -2.14
C PHE A 152 -7.77 13.09 -1.69
N LEU A 153 -6.77 12.32 -1.25
CA LEU A 153 -5.56 12.80 -0.62
C LEU A 153 -4.35 12.50 -1.49
N CYS A 154 -3.40 13.42 -1.51
CA CYS A 154 -2.03 13.18 -1.92
C CYS A 154 -1.11 13.46 -0.73
N LEU A 155 -0.43 12.42 -0.26
CA LEU A 155 0.51 12.48 0.85
C LEU A 155 1.93 12.28 0.33
N ASP A 156 2.91 12.86 1.01
CA ASP A 156 4.32 12.49 0.81
C ASP A 156 4.56 11.08 1.37
N ALA A 157 5.18 10.22 0.56
CA ALA A 157 5.38 8.82 0.91
C ALA A 157 6.37 8.62 2.06
N SER A 158 7.25 9.59 2.33
CA SER A 158 8.33 9.47 3.31
C SER A 158 7.87 9.69 4.75
N ASP A 159 6.98 10.66 4.97
CA ASP A 159 6.54 11.10 6.31
C ASP A 159 5.01 11.23 6.46
N GLY A 160 4.24 11.02 5.39
CA GLY A 160 2.78 11.06 5.42
C GLY A 160 2.20 12.47 5.45
N HIS A 161 3.01 13.53 5.27
CA HIS A 161 2.47 14.88 5.28
C HIS A 161 1.55 15.12 4.08
N LEU A 162 0.47 15.87 4.30
CA LEU A 162 -0.47 16.23 3.25
C LEU A 162 0.18 17.21 2.26
N LEU A 163 0.27 16.81 1.00
CA LEU A 163 0.71 17.68 -0.10
C LEU A 163 -0.46 18.48 -0.67
N TRP A 164 -1.58 17.80 -0.92
CA TRP A 164 -2.84 18.42 -1.33
C TRP A 164 -4.00 17.45 -1.11
N GLN A 165 -5.22 17.99 -1.06
CA GLN A 165 -6.45 17.20 -1.02
C GLN A 165 -7.53 17.76 -1.94
N LYS A 166 -8.50 16.93 -2.26
CA LYS A 166 -9.74 17.32 -2.93
C LYS A 166 -10.91 16.56 -2.33
N ASP A 167 -11.94 17.27 -1.89
CA ASP A 167 -13.23 16.66 -1.54
C ASP A 167 -14.09 16.59 -2.80
N PHE A 168 -14.54 15.38 -3.18
CA PHE A 168 -15.33 15.19 -4.39
C PHE A 168 -16.73 15.81 -4.32
N LYS A 169 -17.33 15.87 -3.12
CA LYS A 169 -18.64 16.51 -2.92
C LYS A 169 -18.52 18.00 -3.15
N GLU A 170 -17.46 18.63 -2.61
CA GLU A 170 -17.22 20.06 -2.78
C GLU A 170 -16.76 20.42 -4.20
N ALA A 171 -15.76 19.72 -4.73
CA ALA A 171 -15.13 20.07 -6.00
C ALA A 171 -16.00 19.77 -7.23
N TYR A 172 -16.87 18.77 -7.14
CA TYR A 172 -17.61 18.26 -8.30
C TYR A 172 -19.12 18.10 -8.05
N SER A 173 -19.64 18.54 -6.90
CA SER A 173 -21.03 18.29 -6.50
C SER A 173 -21.40 16.80 -6.53
N ALA A 174 -20.42 15.93 -6.30
CA ALA A 174 -20.62 14.49 -6.27
C ALA A 174 -21.52 14.11 -5.09
N LYS A 175 -22.31 13.06 -5.26
CA LYS A 175 -23.03 12.43 -4.15
C LYS A 175 -22.25 11.20 -3.73
N THR A 176 -22.06 11.01 -2.43
CA THR A 176 -21.45 9.77 -1.93
C THR A 176 -22.30 8.58 -2.39
N PRO A 177 -21.74 7.61 -3.15
CA PRO A 177 -22.46 6.41 -3.53
C PRO A 177 -22.99 5.69 -2.29
N ILE A 178 -24.04 4.87 -2.43
CA ILE A 178 -24.61 4.16 -1.27
C ILE A 178 -23.56 3.29 -0.57
N TRP A 179 -22.61 2.74 -1.32
CA TRP A 179 -21.50 1.95 -0.77
C TRP A 179 -20.20 2.75 -0.59
N GLY A 180 -20.24 4.08 -0.66
CA GLY A 180 -19.02 4.91 -0.65
C GLY A 180 -18.23 4.85 -1.96
N PHE A 181 -17.17 5.65 -2.05
CA PHE A 181 -16.27 5.64 -3.20
C PHE A 181 -15.35 4.41 -3.18
N CYS A 182 -15.20 3.76 -4.34
CA CYS A 182 -14.40 2.54 -4.49
C CYS A 182 -13.56 2.50 -5.79
N GLY A 183 -13.48 3.62 -6.51
CA GLY A 183 -12.64 3.75 -7.70
C GLY A 183 -11.20 4.06 -7.32
N HIS A 184 -10.35 3.04 -7.30
CA HIS A 184 -8.92 3.16 -7.03
C HIS A 184 -8.28 4.29 -7.87
N PRO A 185 -7.56 5.25 -7.26
CA PRO A 185 -6.83 6.27 -8.01
C PRO A 185 -5.87 5.66 -9.02
N LEU A 186 -5.76 6.25 -10.20
CA LEU A 186 -4.90 5.76 -11.27
C LEU A 186 -3.87 6.80 -11.63
N VAL A 187 -2.59 6.47 -11.48
CA VAL A 187 -1.51 7.31 -12.02
C VAL A 187 -1.26 6.89 -13.48
N PHE A 188 -1.24 7.86 -14.38
CA PHE A 188 -0.89 7.66 -15.78
C PHE A 188 -0.17 8.90 -16.28
N ASP A 189 1.10 8.74 -16.64
CA ASP A 189 2.02 9.85 -16.90
C ASP A 189 2.00 10.88 -15.76
N ASP A 190 1.70 12.14 -16.06
CA ASP A 190 1.60 13.25 -15.12
C ASP A 190 0.19 13.42 -14.50
N LEU A 191 -0.72 12.50 -14.79
CA LEU A 191 -2.12 12.57 -14.35
C LEU A 191 -2.40 11.61 -13.20
N VAL A 192 -3.32 12.04 -12.33
CA VAL A 192 -4.01 11.16 -11.39
C VAL A 192 -5.50 11.17 -11.68
N ILE A 193 -6.03 10.02 -12.06
CA ILE A 193 -7.39 9.85 -12.56
C ILE A 193 -8.22 9.11 -11.50
N CYS A 194 -9.39 9.66 -11.20
CA CYS A 194 -10.33 9.09 -10.23
C CYS A 194 -11.74 9.03 -10.81
N VAL A 195 -12.51 8.02 -10.41
CA VAL A 195 -13.95 7.96 -10.68
C VAL A 195 -14.68 8.75 -9.60
N VAL A 196 -15.30 9.87 -9.99
CA VAL A 196 -15.93 10.85 -9.08
C VAL A 196 -17.44 10.63 -8.91
N GLY A 197 -18.05 9.73 -9.68
CA GLY A 197 -19.47 9.41 -9.57
C GLY A 197 -19.98 8.53 -10.71
N GLY A 198 -21.25 8.15 -10.61
CA GLY A 198 -21.99 7.28 -11.52
C GLY A 198 -23.36 6.94 -10.95
#